data_AF-A0ABC9IHH6-F1
#
_entry.id   AF-A0ABC9IHH6-F1
#
_cell.length_a   1.000
_cell.length_b   1.000
_cell.length_c   1.000
_cell.angle_alpha   90.00
_cell.angle_beta   90.00
_cell.angle_gamma   90.00
#
_symmetry.space_group_name_H-M   'P 1'
#
loop_
_entity.id
_entity.type
_entity.pdbx_description
1 polymer ?
#
loop_
_entity_poly.entity_id
_entity_poly.type
_entity_poly.pdbx_seq_one_letter_code
_entity_poly.pdbx_strand_id
1 'polypeptide(L)'
;MSRAQRLLDLMQLLRSHRYPVAGHALAQTLGISMRTLYRDIATLQQQGAEIAGEAGVGYVLRPGFMLPPLMFSQAETEALVLGMRWVSRHGDSQLASAAGQALAKIADVLPPALREELEANTLLIAPVQAPPVADELRVLIRDTIRRERKLHIDYLDLAGQRSERLLWPFALGFFDQFQMLVAWCELRQAFRHFRLDRIQAATPLEPRYPRGRRRLLKEWRLSEGIAEQ
;
A
#
# COMPACT_ATOMS: atom_id res chain seq x y z
N MET A 1 -29.42 18.93 -8.19
CA MET A 1 -28.53 17.85 -7.71
C MET A 1 -29.01 17.32 -6.37
N SER A 2 -29.06 15.99 -6.16
CA SER A 2 -29.42 15.38 -4.87
C SER A 2 -28.33 15.64 -3.82
N ARG A 3 -28.67 15.57 -2.52
CA ARG A 3 -27.66 15.76 -1.45
C ARG A 3 -26.57 14.69 -1.51
N ALA A 4 -26.93 13.43 -1.77
CA ALA A 4 -25.97 12.34 -1.89
C ALA A 4 -24.98 12.54 -3.03
N GLN A 5 -25.48 12.92 -4.23
CA GLN A 5 -24.63 13.24 -5.37
C GLN A 5 -23.67 14.40 -5.04
N ARG A 6 -24.18 15.45 -4.39
CA ARG A 6 -23.37 16.60 -4.01
C ARG A 6 -22.23 16.27 -3.04
N LEU A 7 -22.50 15.43 -2.04
CA LEU A 7 -21.49 15.01 -1.07
C LEU A 7 -20.40 14.16 -1.76
N LEU A 8 -20.80 13.31 -2.69
CA LEU A 8 -19.88 12.52 -3.51
C LEU A 8 -18.99 13.42 -4.38
N ASP A 9 -19.58 14.38 -5.08
CA ASP A 9 -18.87 15.32 -5.95
C ASP A 9 -17.89 16.20 -5.15
N LEU A 10 -18.30 16.67 -3.97
CA LEU A 10 -17.43 17.41 -3.05
C LEU A 10 -16.24 16.55 -2.59
N MET A 11 -16.46 15.27 -2.26
CA MET A 11 -15.37 14.37 -1.91
C MET A 11 -14.40 14.15 -3.07
N GLN A 12 -14.88 13.97 -4.30
CA GLN A 12 -14.02 13.81 -5.48
C GLN A 12 -13.19 15.06 -5.73
N LEU A 13 -13.80 16.25 -5.64
CA LEU A 13 -13.11 17.54 -5.76
C LEU A 13 -12.00 17.71 -4.73
N LEU A 14 -12.24 17.32 -3.47
CA LEU A 14 -11.20 17.39 -2.44
C LEU A 14 -10.07 16.36 -2.66
N ARG A 15 -10.35 15.20 -3.25
CA ARG A 15 -9.33 14.19 -3.58
C ARG A 15 -8.43 14.58 -4.73
N SER A 16 -8.96 15.28 -5.74
CA SER A 16 -8.18 15.69 -6.91
C SER A 16 -7.14 16.76 -6.57
N HIS A 17 -7.21 17.36 -5.37
CA HIS A 17 -6.32 18.41 -4.93
C HIS A 17 -5.38 17.92 -3.83
N ARG A 18 -4.07 18.04 -4.10
CA ARG A 18 -3.00 17.69 -3.15
C ARG A 18 -2.75 18.78 -2.10
N TYR A 19 -3.26 19.99 -2.36
CA TYR A 19 -3.09 21.18 -1.53
C TYR A 19 -4.46 21.78 -1.16
N PRO A 20 -4.56 22.61 -0.11
CA PRO A 20 -5.81 23.25 0.28
C PRO A 20 -6.47 24.05 -0.85
N VAL A 21 -7.78 23.88 -0.99
CA VAL A 21 -8.62 24.56 -1.98
C VAL A 21 -9.52 25.56 -1.27
N ALA A 22 -9.56 26.79 -1.76
CA ALA A 22 -10.42 27.83 -1.19
C ALA A 22 -11.91 27.43 -1.23
N GLY A 23 -12.65 27.67 -0.13
CA GLY A 23 -14.05 27.27 -0.02
C GLY A 23 -14.95 27.88 -1.09
N HIS A 24 -14.70 29.14 -1.48
CA HIS A 24 -15.45 29.81 -2.55
C HIS A 24 -15.30 29.09 -3.90
N ALA A 25 -14.11 28.56 -4.20
CA ALA A 25 -13.88 27.81 -5.43
C ALA A 25 -14.66 26.49 -5.42
N LEU A 26 -14.65 25.76 -4.29
CA LEU A 26 -15.44 24.53 -4.12
C LEU A 26 -16.95 24.80 -4.27
N ALA A 27 -17.45 25.86 -3.64
CA ALA A 27 -18.85 26.26 -3.70
C ALA A 27 -19.28 26.64 -5.13
N GLN A 28 -18.43 27.39 -5.85
CA GLN A 28 -18.67 27.78 -7.23
C GLN A 28 -18.69 26.57 -8.17
N THR A 29 -17.72 25.65 -8.06
CA THR A 29 -17.65 24.45 -8.89
C THR A 29 -18.86 23.54 -8.68
N LEU A 30 -19.36 23.43 -7.44
CA LEU A 30 -20.54 22.63 -7.11
C LEU A 30 -21.86 23.36 -7.34
N GLY A 31 -21.83 24.64 -7.72
CA GLY A 31 -23.02 25.47 -7.91
C GLY A 31 -23.86 25.64 -6.64
N ILE A 32 -23.22 25.77 -5.47
CA ILE A 32 -23.88 25.88 -4.16
C ILE A 32 -23.44 27.11 -3.36
N SER A 33 -24.22 27.45 -2.32
CA SER A 33 -23.84 28.51 -1.38
C SER A 33 -22.72 28.06 -0.42
N MET A 34 -21.97 29.02 0.13
CA MET A 34 -20.97 28.78 1.18
C MET A 34 -21.59 28.10 2.42
N ARG A 35 -22.82 28.47 2.80
CA ARG A 35 -23.54 27.84 3.92
C ARG A 35 -23.80 26.35 3.65
N THR A 36 -24.14 26.01 2.41
CA THR A 36 -24.35 24.61 1.99
C THR A 36 -23.05 23.84 2.02
N LEU A 37 -21.96 24.43 1.51
CA LEU A 37 -20.62 23.84 1.53
C LEU A 37 -20.19 23.52 2.97
N TYR A 38 -20.30 24.47 3.91
CA TYR A 38 -19.93 24.23 5.32
C TYR A 38 -20.71 23.07 5.95
N ARG A 39 -22.01 22.98 5.68
CA ARG A 39 -22.84 21.88 6.21
C ARG A 39 -22.45 20.53 5.59
N ASP A 40 -22.12 20.52 4.31
CA ASP A 40 -21.72 19.31 3.60
C ASP A 40 -20.32 18.84 4.07
N ILE A 41 -19.36 19.75 4.29
CA ILE A 41 -18.06 19.43 4.91
C ILE A 41 -18.25 18.84 6.31
N ALA A 42 -19.08 19.45 7.15
CA ALA A 42 -19.38 18.90 8.48
C ALA A 42 -20.03 17.52 8.40
N THR A 43 -20.90 17.28 7.41
CA THR A 43 -21.51 15.96 7.17
C THR A 43 -20.44 14.92 6.82
N LEU A 44 -19.52 15.26 5.92
CA LEU A 44 -18.43 14.37 5.53
C LEU A 44 -17.47 14.07 6.68
N GLN A 45 -17.16 15.08 7.52
CA GLN A 45 -16.35 14.90 8.72
C GLN A 45 -17.02 13.95 9.73
N GLN A 46 -18.33 14.09 9.96
CA GLN A 46 -19.10 13.17 10.80
C GLN A 46 -19.12 11.74 10.26
N GLN A 47 -19.02 11.57 8.93
CA GLN A 47 -18.90 10.27 8.26
C GLN A 47 -17.46 9.71 8.23
N GLY A 48 -16.50 10.40 8.86
CA GLY A 48 -15.12 9.94 9.01
C GLY A 48 -14.13 10.48 7.98
N ALA A 49 -14.52 11.44 7.14
CA ALA A 49 -13.57 12.10 6.25
C ALA A 49 -12.67 13.08 7.04
N GLU A 50 -11.36 12.88 7.00
CA GLU A 50 -10.38 13.80 7.61
C GLU A 50 -10.18 15.07 6.77
N ILE A 51 -11.22 15.90 6.68
CA ILE A 51 -11.13 17.19 5.98
C ILE A 51 -10.58 18.22 6.97
N ALA A 52 -9.39 18.74 6.70
CA ALA A 52 -8.83 19.88 7.42
C ALA A 52 -9.16 21.17 6.68
N GLY A 53 -9.46 22.24 7.41
CA GLY A 53 -9.60 23.56 6.80
C GLY A 53 -9.82 24.66 7.82
N GLU A 54 -9.31 25.84 7.48
CA GLU A 54 -9.45 27.08 8.25
C GLU A 54 -9.82 28.23 7.31
N ALA A 55 -10.49 29.25 7.86
CA ALA A 55 -10.82 30.45 7.11
C ALA A 55 -9.53 31.12 6.61
N GLY A 56 -9.46 31.41 5.31
CA GLY A 56 -8.27 31.97 4.66
C GLY A 56 -7.26 30.94 4.14
N VAL A 57 -7.32 29.68 4.58
CA VAL A 57 -6.43 28.59 4.12
C VAL A 57 -7.12 27.67 3.12
N GLY A 58 -8.44 27.46 3.26
CA GLY A 58 -9.21 26.55 2.42
C GLY A 58 -9.33 25.15 3.02
N TYR A 59 -9.76 24.17 2.22
CA TYR A 59 -10.03 22.80 2.63
C TYR A 59 -9.13 21.81 1.92
N VAL A 60 -8.61 20.84 2.66
CA VAL A 60 -7.85 19.72 2.12
C VAL A 60 -8.33 18.43 2.77
N LEU A 61 -8.52 17.39 1.97
CA LEU A 61 -8.70 16.05 2.50
C LEU A 61 -7.32 15.56 2.95
N ARG A 62 -7.11 15.41 4.26
CA ARG A 62 -5.92 14.75 4.76
C ARG A 62 -5.94 13.30 4.28
N PRO A 63 -4.78 12.68 4.08
CA PRO A 63 -4.70 11.26 3.75
C PRO A 63 -5.37 10.45 4.87
N GLY A 64 -6.65 10.12 4.71
CA GLY A 64 -7.33 9.17 5.57
C GLY A 64 -6.83 7.77 5.27
N PHE A 65 -6.75 6.93 6.29
CA PHE A 65 -6.32 5.52 6.16
C PHE A 65 -7.43 4.60 5.59
N MET A 66 -8.62 5.14 5.32
CA MET A 66 -9.77 4.40 4.80
C MET A 66 -9.95 4.69 3.31
N LEU A 67 -10.10 3.62 2.53
CA LEU A 67 -10.56 3.75 1.15
C LEU A 67 -12.01 4.27 1.18
N PRO A 68 -12.29 5.41 0.54
CA PRO A 68 -13.65 5.88 0.42
C PRO A 68 -14.46 4.97 -0.53
N PRO A 69 -15.78 5.16 -0.68
CA PRO A 69 -16.56 4.39 -1.65
C PRO A 69 -15.96 4.52 -3.07
N LEU A 70 -15.72 3.38 -3.70
CA LEU A 70 -15.18 3.24 -5.05
C LEU A 70 -16.17 2.42 -5.88
N MET A 71 -16.35 2.80 -7.14
CA MET A 71 -17.07 2.01 -8.12
C MET A 71 -16.03 1.27 -8.95
N PHE A 72 -16.15 -0.05 -9.02
CA PHE A 72 -15.32 -0.88 -9.87
C PHE A 72 -16.20 -1.50 -10.97
N SER A 73 -15.68 -1.52 -12.19
CA SER A 73 -16.21 -2.36 -13.26
C SER A 73 -16.03 -3.85 -12.92
N GLN A 74 -16.69 -4.71 -13.69
CA GLN A 74 -16.52 -6.16 -13.56
C GLN A 74 -15.05 -6.57 -13.75
N ALA A 75 -14.38 -6.06 -14.80
CA ALA A 75 -12.97 -6.34 -15.07
C ALA A 75 -12.04 -5.85 -13.94
N GLU A 76 -12.28 -4.67 -13.37
CA GLU A 76 -11.51 -4.17 -12.21
C GLU A 76 -11.74 -5.04 -10.98
N THR A 77 -12.97 -5.52 -10.77
CA THR A 77 -13.31 -6.42 -9.66
C THR A 77 -12.60 -7.76 -9.81
N GLU A 78 -12.62 -8.37 -11.00
CA GLU A 78 -11.90 -9.60 -11.30
C GLU A 78 -10.39 -9.46 -11.08
N ALA A 79 -9.80 -8.35 -11.55
CA ALA A 79 -8.37 -8.06 -11.35
C ALA A 79 -8.02 -7.90 -9.87
N LEU A 80 -8.86 -7.21 -9.10
CA LEU A 80 -8.70 -7.06 -7.65
C LEU A 80 -8.76 -8.41 -6.93
N VAL A 81 -9.74 -9.24 -7.28
CA VAL A 81 -9.92 -10.58 -6.70
C VAL A 81 -8.72 -11.47 -6.98
N LEU A 82 -8.25 -11.50 -8.22
CA LEU A 82 -7.06 -12.25 -8.62
C LEU A 82 -5.83 -11.79 -7.82
N GLY A 83 -5.60 -10.47 -7.74
CA GLY A 83 -4.50 -9.90 -6.98
C GLY A 83 -4.56 -10.23 -5.49
N MET A 84 -5.74 -10.15 -4.87
CA MET A 84 -5.93 -10.50 -3.46
C MET A 84 -5.67 -11.98 -3.19
N ARG A 85 -6.15 -12.88 -4.06
CA ARG A 85 -5.83 -14.31 -3.94
C ARG A 85 -4.34 -14.58 -4.08
N TRP A 86 -3.66 -13.83 -4.96
CA TRP A 86 -2.22 -13.95 -5.13
C TRP A 86 -1.51 -13.52 -3.84
N VAL A 87 -1.92 -12.40 -3.23
CA VAL A 87 -1.41 -11.93 -1.94
C VAL A 87 -1.71 -12.92 -0.81
N SER A 88 -2.89 -13.55 -0.78
CA SER A 88 -3.23 -14.58 0.21
C SER A 88 -2.28 -15.79 0.17
N ARG A 89 -1.67 -16.07 -0.98
CA ARG A 89 -0.71 -17.18 -1.14
C ARG A 89 0.75 -16.74 -0.99
N HIS A 90 1.10 -15.55 -1.48
CA HIS A 90 2.49 -15.08 -1.59
C HIS A 90 2.88 -14.00 -0.57
N GLY A 91 1.93 -13.45 0.20
CA GLY A 91 2.14 -12.47 1.26
C GLY A 91 2.38 -13.12 2.63
N ASP A 92 2.87 -12.34 3.60
CA ASP A 92 2.93 -12.77 5.00
C ASP A 92 1.53 -12.92 5.61
N SER A 93 1.42 -13.60 6.75
CA SER A 93 0.15 -13.92 7.41
C SER A 93 -0.74 -12.69 7.60
N GLN A 94 -0.18 -11.52 7.88
CA GLN A 94 -0.96 -10.29 8.04
C GLN A 94 -1.52 -9.80 6.69
N LEU A 95 -0.73 -9.87 5.62
CA LEU A 95 -1.21 -9.53 4.28
C LEU A 95 -2.24 -10.54 3.78
N ALA A 96 -2.05 -11.83 4.05
CA ALA A 96 -3.01 -12.86 3.68
C ALA A 96 -4.35 -12.68 4.40
N SER A 97 -4.32 -12.38 5.70
CA SER A 97 -5.51 -12.06 6.49
C SER A 97 -6.21 -10.80 5.96
N ALA A 98 -5.45 -9.73 5.70
CA ALA A 98 -6.00 -8.49 5.15
C ALA A 98 -6.64 -8.68 3.75
N ALA A 99 -6.01 -9.50 2.89
CA ALA A 99 -6.55 -9.83 1.58
C ALA A 99 -7.87 -10.62 1.71
N GLY A 100 -7.95 -11.58 2.63
CA GLY A 100 -9.20 -12.31 2.92
C GLY A 100 -10.32 -11.37 3.39
N GLN A 101 -10.02 -10.44 4.30
CA GLN A 101 -11.00 -9.45 4.78
C GLN A 101 -11.45 -8.49 3.66
N ALA A 102 -10.55 -8.08 2.77
CA ALA A 102 -10.89 -7.23 1.64
C ALA A 102 -11.77 -7.98 0.61
N LEU A 103 -11.48 -9.25 0.34
CA LEU A 103 -12.31 -10.11 -0.51
C LEU A 103 -13.72 -10.28 0.06
N ALA A 104 -13.86 -10.51 1.36
CA ALA A 104 -15.17 -10.61 2.01
C ALA A 104 -16.01 -9.34 1.83
N LYS A 105 -15.39 -8.16 2.05
CA LYS A 105 -16.05 -6.86 1.84
C LYS A 105 -16.51 -6.64 0.39
N ILE A 106 -15.76 -7.14 -0.58
CA ILE A 106 -16.13 -7.06 -2.00
C ILE A 106 -17.28 -8.01 -2.29
N ALA A 107 -17.21 -9.26 -1.83
CA ALA A 107 -18.26 -10.24 -2.04
C ALA A 107 -19.61 -9.78 -1.44
N ASP A 108 -19.59 -9.11 -0.29
CA ASP A 108 -20.78 -8.62 0.42
C ASP A 108 -21.59 -7.59 -0.40
N VAL A 109 -20.94 -6.80 -1.25
CA VAL A 109 -21.58 -5.73 -2.02
C VAL A 109 -21.91 -6.11 -3.47
N LEU A 110 -21.50 -7.29 -3.92
CA LEU A 110 -21.75 -7.77 -5.29
C LEU A 110 -23.15 -8.39 -5.45
N PRO A 111 -23.78 -8.22 -6.62
CA PRO A 111 -24.96 -8.99 -7.02
C PRO A 111 -24.70 -10.51 -6.97
N PRO A 112 -25.74 -11.35 -6.73
CA PRO A 112 -25.58 -12.81 -6.60
C PRO A 112 -24.82 -13.48 -7.74
N ALA A 113 -25.12 -13.13 -9.00
CA ALA A 113 -24.44 -13.71 -10.17
C ALA A 113 -22.93 -13.43 -10.18
N LEU A 114 -22.53 -12.19 -9.86
CA LEU A 114 -21.10 -11.82 -9.79
C LEU A 114 -20.41 -12.44 -8.57
N ARG A 115 -21.14 -12.66 -7.48
CA ARG A 115 -20.62 -13.40 -6.31
C ARG A 115 -20.36 -14.86 -6.66
N GLU A 116 -21.28 -15.52 -7.36
CA GLU A 116 -21.12 -16.90 -7.83
C GLU A 116 -19.92 -17.04 -8.77
N GLU A 117 -19.72 -16.12 -9.72
CA GLU A 117 -18.53 -16.10 -10.59
C GLU A 117 -17.23 -15.96 -9.79
N LEU A 118 -17.26 -15.14 -8.74
CA LEU A 118 -16.14 -14.96 -7.82
C LEU A 118 -15.85 -16.28 -7.09
N GLU A 119 -16.87 -16.94 -6.54
CA GLU A 119 -16.76 -18.22 -5.84
C GLU A 119 -16.36 -19.40 -6.75
N ALA A 120 -16.75 -19.36 -8.03
CA ALA A 120 -16.43 -20.37 -9.03
C ALA A 120 -14.91 -20.52 -9.26
N ASN A 121 -14.08 -19.59 -8.79
CA ASN A 121 -12.62 -19.71 -8.75
C ASN A 121 -11.98 -20.02 -10.12
N THR A 122 -12.52 -19.48 -11.22
CA THR A 122 -12.03 -19.79 -12.58
C THR A 122 -10.60 -19.31 -12.83
N LEU A 123 -10.18 -18.24 -12.14
CA LEU A 123 -8.80 -17.74 -12.13
C LEU A 123 -8.02 -18.35 -10.97
N LEU A 124 -7.27 -19.41 -11.29
CA LEU A 124 -6.48 -20.18 -10.33
C LEU A 124 -5.05 -19.66 -10.24
N ILE A 125 -4.54 -19.60 -9.02
CA ILE A 125 -3.13 -19.30 -8.73
C ILE A 125 -2.46 -20.60 -8.31
N ALA A 126 -1.38 -20.94 -8.99
CA ALA A 126 -0.59 -22.13 -8.68
C ALA A 126 -0.14 -22.12 -7.21
N PRO A 127 -0.04 -23.30 -6.57
CA PRO A 127 0.54 -23.39 -5.23
C PRO A 127 1.99 -22.88 -5.25
N VAL A 128 2.36 -22.19 -4.18
CA VAL A 128 3.71 -21.65 -4.01
C VAL A 128 4.69 -22.81 -3.85
N GLN A 129 5.58 -23.00 -4.83
CA GLN A 129 6.71 -23.92 -4.75
C GLN A 129 7.98 -23.17 -4.30
N ALA A 130 7.90 -22.47 -3.17
CA ALA A 130 9.01 -21.69 -2.64
C ALA A 130 9.63 -22.36 -1.40
N PRO A 131 10.94 -22.18 -1.16
CA PRO A 131 11.55 -22.56 0.10
C PRO A 131 10.79 -21.91 1.28
N PRO A 132 10.55 -22.63 2.38
CA PRO A 132 9.80 -22.09 3.49
C PRO A 132 10.60 -20.97 4.15
N VAL A 133 10.20 -19.73 3.91
CA VAL A 133 10.64 -18.58 4.70
C VAL A 133 9.68 -18.47 5.89
N ALA A 134 10.21 -18.48 7.11
CA ALA A 134 9.41 -18.31 8.31
C ALA A 134 8.56 -17.04 8.23
N ASP A 135 7.27 -17.14 8.56
CA ASP A 135 6.34 -16.02 8.43
C ASP A 135 6.76 -14.83 9.30
N GLU A 136 7.28 -15.10 10.50
CA GLU A 136 7.81 -14.10 11.42
C GLU A 136 8.88 -13.22 10.78
N LEU A 137 9.81 -13.82 10.01
CA LEU A 137 10.85 -13.08 9.29
C LEU A 137 10.27 -12.17 8.22
N ARG A 138 9.24 -12.63 7.49
CA ARG A 138 8.59 -11.86 6.43
C ARG A 138 7.85 -10.65 7.01
N VAL A 139 7.11 -10.88 8.10
CA VAL A 139 6.45 -9.81 8.88
C VAL A 139 7.48 -8.82 9.42
N LEU A 140 8.56 -9.31 10.03
CA LEU A 140 9.65 -8.50 10.60
C LEU A 140 10.26 -7.58 9.55
N ILE A 141 10.62 -8.11 8.39
CA ILE A 141 11.23 -7.33 7.31
C ILE A 141 10.26 -6.27 6.80
N ARG A 142 8.98 -6.62 6.58
CA ARG A 142 7.98 -5.66 6.11
C ARG A 142 7.72 -4.54 7.13
N ASP A 143 7.68 -4.85 8.43
CA ASP A 143 7.59 -3.83 9.49
C ASP A 143 8.85 -2.95 9.52
N THR A 144 10.04 -3.55 9.40
CA THR A 144 11.32 -2.83 9.40
C THR A 144 11.39 -1.83 8.24
N ILE A 145 10.95 -2.22 7.04
CA ILE A 145 10.83 -1.32 5.87
C ILE A 145 9.83 -0.20 6.16
N ARG A 146 8.66 -0.53 6.73
CA ARG A 146 7.60 0.46 7.04
C ARG A 146 8.09 1.51 8.03
N ARG A 147 8.89 1.12 9.02
CA ARG A 147 9.43 2.00 10.06
C ARG A 147 10.74 2.71 9.64
N GLU A 148 11.30 2.36 8.49
CA GLU A 148 12.59 2.87 7.98
C GLU A 148 13.75 2.60 8.97
N ARG A 149 13.73 1.43 9.62
CA ARG A 149 14.76 1.01 10.59
C ARG A 149 15.91 0.27 9.89
N LYS A 150 17.11 0.35 10.45
CA LYS A 150 18.23 -0.51 10.01
C LYS A 150 17.92 -1.98 10.34
N LEU A 151 18.46 -2.88 9.54
CA LEU A 151 18.34 -4.32 9.74
C LEU A 151 19.73 -4.95 9.77
N HIS A 152 20.07 -5.61 10.87
CA HIS A 152 21.20 -6.51 10.93
C HIS A 152 20.76 -7.89 10.46
N ILE A 153 21.50 -8.53 9.55
CA ILE A 153 21.22 -9.89 9.10
C ILE A 153 22.46 -10.77 9.09
N ASP A 154 22.24 -12.05 9.37
CA ASP A 154 23.18 -13.13 9.09
C ASP A 154 22.77 -13.76 7.77
N TYR A 155 23.63 -13.67 6.77
CA TYR A 155 23.30 -14.01 5.39
C TYR A 155 24.19 -15.13 4.85
N LEU A 156 23.57 -16.13 4.23
CA LEU A 156 24.26 -17.18 3.49
C LEU A 156 24.14 -16.91 1.99
N ASP A 157 25.22 -16.52 1.31
CA ASP A 157 25.14 -16.26 -0.13
C ASP A 157 24.99 -17.55 -0.96
N LEU A 158 24.79 -17.43 -2.28
CA LEU A 158 24.61 -18.58 -3.18
C LEU A 158 25.83 -19.52 -3.24
N ALA A 159 27.03 -19.02 -2.94
CA ALA A 159 28.25 -19.81 -2.86
C ALA A 159 28.43 -20.49 -1.48
N GLY A 160 27.48 -20.32 -0.56
CA GLY A 160 27.54 -20.90 0.79
C GLY A 160 28.39 -20.09 1.76
N GLN A 161 28.78 -18.86 1.43
CA GLN A 161 29.58 -18.02 2.31
C GLN A 161 28.67 -17.27 3.29
N ARG A 162 28.99 -17.36 4.57
CA ARG A 162 28.30 -16.65 5.64
C ARG A 162 28.83 -15.23 5.75
N SER A 163 27.94 -14.30 6.01
CA SER A 163 28.32 -12.92 6.23
C SER A 163 27.30 -12.16 7.06
N GLU A 164 27.78 -11.27 7.92
CA GLU A 164 26.97 -10.30 8.63
C GLU A 164 26.81 -9.03 7.78
N ARG A 165 25.61 -8.45 7.81
CA ARG A 165 25.27 -7.27 7.01
C ARG A 165 24.40 -6.31 7.80
N LEU A 166 24.79 -5.03 7.79
CA LEU A 166 23.94 -3.93 8.22
C LEU A 166 23.29 -3.28 6.98
N LEU A 167 21.96 -3.30 6.95
CA LEU A 167 21.16 -2.95 5.79
C LEU A 167 20.19 -1.80 6.08
N TRP A 168 19.94 -0.96 5.07
CA TRP A 168 18.84 0.00 5.05
C TRP A 168 17.77 -0.55 4.10
N PRO A 169 16.82 -1.37 4.59
CA PRO A 169 15.83 -2.00 3.76
C PRO A 169 14.76 -1.00 3.31
N PHE A 170 14.40 -1.02 2.03
CA PHE A 170 13.44 -0.05 1.47
C PHE A 170 12.40 -0.66 0.54
N ALA A 171 12.61 -1.86 0.01
CA ALA A 171 11.63 -2.56 -0.83
C ALA A 171 11.70 -4.08 -0.69
N LEU A 172 10.60 -4.74 -1.02
CA LEU A 172 10.49 -6.20 -1.19
C LEU A 172 10.03 -6.48 -2.62
N GLY A 173 10.81 -7.28 -3.34
CA GLY A 173 10.43 -7.89 -4.60
C GLY A 173 9.82 -9.26 -4.36
N PHE A 174 8.76 -9.57 -5.11
CA PHE A 174 8.12 -10.88 -5.09
C PHE A 174 8.34 -11.54 -6.44
N PHE A 175 9.13 -12.60 -6.45
CA PHE A 175 9.34 -13.47 -7.61
C PHE A 175 8.53 -14.75 -7.40
N ASP A 176 8.32 -15.52 -8.47
CA ASP A 176 7.51 -16.74 -8.44
C ASP A 176 7.96 -17.75 -7.39
N GLN A 177 9.28 -17.84 -7.14
CA GLN A 177 9.88 -18.85 -6.25
C GLN A 177 10.53 -18.29 -4.99
N PHE A 178 10.72 -16.98 -4.88
CA PHE A 178 11.39 -16.37 -3.73
C PHE A 178 11.02 -14.90 -3.54
N GLN A 179 11.22 -14.41 -2.34
CA GLN A 179 11.13 -12.98 -2.02
C GLN A 179 12.52 -12.38 -1.92
N MET A 180 12.65 -11.14 -2.36
CA MET A 180 13.93 -10.44 -2.44
C MET A 180 13.85 -9.13 -1.65
N LEU A 181 14.69 -8.99 -0.63
CA LEU A 181 14.91 -7.75 0.06
C LEU A 181 15.84 -6.85 -0.75
N VAL A 182 15.39 -5.64 -1.05
CA VAL A 182 16.23 -4.59 -1.64
C VAL A 182 16.67 -3.63 -0.55
N ALA A 183 17.97 -3.43 -0.43
CA ALA A 183 18.55 -2.60 0.62
C ALA A 183 19.82 -1.87 0.17
N TRP A 184 20.12 -0.75 0.84
CA TRP A 184 21.48 -0.22 0.85
C TRP A 184 22.31 -1.00 1.86
N CYS A 185 23.45 -1.54 1.44
CA CYS A 185 24.35 -2.31 2.30
C CYS A 185 25.50 -1.43 2.80
N GLU A 186 25.63 -1.24 4.11
CA GLU A 186 26.71 -0.41 4.67
C GLU A 186 28.11 -1.00 4.43
N LEU A 187 28.25 -2.32 4.42
CA LEU A 187 29.55 -2.93 4.15
C LEU A 187 30.02 -2.67 2.71
N ARG A 188 29.10 -2.71 1.75
CA ARG A 188 29.42 -2.55 0.32
C ARG A 188 29.25 -1.12 -0.18
N GLN A 189 28.66 -0.25 0.62
CA GLN A 189 28.31 1.13 0.24
C GLN A 189 27.57 1.19 -1.10
N ALA A 190 26.63 0.27 -1.29
CA ALA A 190 25.90 0.10 -2.55
C ALA A 190 24.53 -0.55 -2.35
N PHE A 191 23.65 -0.40 -3.33
CA PHE A 191 22.41 -1.18 -3.40
C PHE A 191 22.71 -2.66 -3.63
N ARG A 192 22.05 -3.52 -2.86
CA ARG A 192 22.18 -4.98 -2.93
C ARG A 192 20.83 -5.64 -2.68
N HIS A 193 20.72 -6.85 -3.19
CA HIS A 193 19.53 -7.67 -3.15
C HIS A 193 19.81 -8.94 -2.38
N PHE A 194 18.91 -9.29 -1.46
CA PHE A 194 19.08 -10.44 -0.57
C PHE A 194 17.83 -11.32 -0.67
N ARG A 195 17.99 -12.58 -1.07
CA ARG A 195 16.86 -13.51 -1.01
C ARG A 195 16.49 -13.81 0.44
N LEU A 196 15.20 -13.76 0.78
CA LEU A 196 14.71 -13.94 2.15
C LEU A 196 14.97 -15.35 2.68
N ASP A 197 14.89 -16.36 1.82
CA ASP A 197 15.16 -17.77 2.15
C ASP A 197 16.62 -18.06 2.52
N ARG A 198 17.51 -17.08 2.37
CA ARG A 198 18.93 -17.19 2.70
C ARG A 198 19.34 -16.36 3.92
N ILE A 199 18.39 -15.66 4.54
CA ILE A 199 18.59 -14.95 5.80
C ILE A 199 18.47 -15.97 6.94
N GLN A 200 19.55 -16.15 7.69
CA GLN A 200 19.61 -17.11 8.81
C GLN A 200 19.09 -16.48 10.11
N ALA A 201 19.37 -15.19 10.31
CA ALA A 201 18.86 -14.40 11.42
C ALA A 201 18.71 -12.95 10.98
N ALA A 202 17.76 -12.24 11.62
CA ALA A 202 17.50 -10.84 11.33
C ALA A 202 17.09 -10.09 12.59
N THR A 203 17.72 -8.94 12.84
CA THR A 203 17.46 -8.11 14.01
C THR A 203 17.26 -6.65 13.57
N PRO A 204 16.05 -6.09 13.71
CA PRO A 204 15.83 -4.67 13.47
C PRO A 204 16.53 -3.85 14.56
N LEU A 205 17.08 -2.70 14.18
CA LEU A 205 17.74 -1.80 15.11
C LEU A 205 16.89 -0.55 15.36
N GLU A 206 17.04 0.04 16.54
CA GLU A 206 16.29 1.23 16.98
C GLU A 206 16.49 2.49 16.11
N PRO A 207 17.71 2.85 15.64
CA PRO A 207 17.83 4.05 14.82
C PRO A 207 17.25 3.82 13.41
N ARG A 208 16.44 4.78 12.98
CA ARG A 208 16.05 4.92 11.57
C ARG A 208 17.30 5.19 10.74
N TYR A 209 17.34 4.70 9.50
CA TYR A 209 18.46 5.01 8.61
C TYR A 209 18.38 6.47 8.09
N PRO A 210 19.53 7.11 7.76
CA PRO A 210 19.57 8.54 7.44
C PRO A 210 18.79 8.98 6.18
N ARG A 211 18.63 8.08 5.20
CA ARG A 211 17.96 8.38 3.92
C ARG A 211 16.61 7.69 3.85
N GLY A 212 15.50 8.44 3.90
CA GLY A 212 14.16 7.85 3.85
C GLY A 212 13.90 6.93 2.64
N ARG A 213 12.97 5.99 2.80
CA ARG A 213 12.64 4.92 1.84
C ARG A 213 12.37 5.43 0.43
N ARG A 214 11.61 6.53 0.31
CA ARG A 214 11.25 7.11 -1.00
C ARG A 214 12.47 7.57 -1.80
N ARG A 215 13.46 8.14 -1.12
CA ARG A 215 14.71 8.59 -1.74
C ARG A 215 15.55 7.39 -2.18
N LEU A 216 15.70 6.40 -1.30
CA LEU A 216 16.41 5.16 -1.63
C LEU A 216 15.78 4.43 -2.83
N LEU A 217 14.44 4.35 -2.88
CA LEU A 217 13.73 3.73 -3.99
C LEU A 217 14.00 4.44 -5.33
N LYS A 218 14.02 5.78 -5.34
CA LYS A 218 14.34 6.58 -6.53
C LYS A 218 15.79 6.37 -6.98
N GLU A 219 16.73 6.47 -6.05
CA GLU A 219 18.16 6.26 -6.31
C GLU A 219 18.43 4.84 -6.86
N TRP A 220 17.78 3.83 -6.29
CA TRP A 220 17.88 2.44 -6.73
C TRP A 220 17.31 2.22 -8.14
N ARG A 221 16.12 2.75 -8.44
CA ARG A 221 15.52 2.66 -9.79
C ARG A 221 16.44 3.25 -10.86
N LEU A 222 17.04 4.41 -10.56
CA LEU A 222 18.01 5.05 -11.45
C LEU A 222 19.26 4.19 -11.65
N SER A 223 19.79 3.56 -10.60
CA SER A 223 20.99 2.71 -10.73
C SER A 223 20.74 1.41 -11.51
N GLU A 224 19.51 0.88 -11.47
CA GLU A 224 19.14 -0.37 -12.16
C GLU A 224 18.50 -0.13 -13.54
N GLY A 225 18.33 1.13 -13.97
CA GLY A 225 17.67 1.45 -15.24
C GLY A 225 16.17 1.12 -15.27
N ILE A 226 15.51 1.06 -14.11
CA ILE A 226 14.07 0.76 -14.00
C ILE A 226 13.29 2.05 -14.17
N ALA A 227 12.44 2.15 -15.20
CA ALA A 227 11.57 3.30 -15.44
C ALA A 227 10.64 3.57 -14.23
N GLU A 228 10.36 4.84 -13.94
CA GLU A 228 9.33 5.19 -12.94
C GLU A 228 7.96 4.73 -13.48
N GLN A 229 7.40 3.69 -12.85
CA GLN A 229 5.99 3.27 -13.00
C GLN A 229 5.08 4.18 -12.20
#